data_AF-A0A317MX13-F1
#
_entry.id   AF-A0A317MX13-F1
#
_cell.length_a   1.000
_cell.length_b   1.000
_cell.length_c   1.000
_cell.angle_alpha   90.00
_cell.angle_beta   90.00
_cell.angle_gamma   90.00
#
_symmetry.space_group_name_H-M   'P 1'
#
loop_
_entity.id
_entity.type
_entity.pdbx_description
1 polymer ?
#
loop_
_entity_poly.entity_id
_entity_poly.type
_entity_poly.pdbx_seq_one_letter_code
_entity_poly.pdbx_strand_id
1 'polypeptide(L)'
;MVWSAPAPGTAAPAVYIDDCSRMGPGSIAYRECRGREHQRLVDGCRTLRRSSDRQQGEAFVRQSALRDEVCLAADHYRVMR
;
A
#
# COMPACT_ATOMS: atom_id res chain seq x y z
N MET A 1 21.15 9.45 -27.34
CA MET A 1 20.54 9.38 -26.00
C MET A 1 19.79 8.06 -25.92
N VAL A 2 20.27 7.10 -25.12
CA VAL A 2 19.68 5.75 -25.06
C VAL A 2 18.63 5.76 -23.93
N TRP A 3 17.36 5.63 -24.30
CA TRP A 3 16.28 5.46 -23.35
C TRP A 3 16.17 3.97 -23.01
N SER A 4 16.64 3.58 -21.82
CA SER A 4 16.41 2.24 -21.30
C SER A 4 14.96 2.13 -20.84
N ALA A 5 14.15 1.40 -21.59
CA ALA A 5 12.81 1.01 -21.16
C ALA A 5 12.91 0.10 -19.91
N PRO A 6 12.03 0.26 -18.89
CA PRO A 6 12.01 -0.64 -17.75
C PRO A 6 11.60 -2.05 -18.20
N ALA A 7 12.36 -3.07 -17.76
CA ALA A 7 12.13 -4.46 -18.13
C ALA A 7 10.71 -4.93 -17.73
N PRO A 8 9.98 -5.65 -18.60
CA PRO A 8 8.69 -6.24 -18.25
C PRO A 8 8.96 -7.45 -17.35
N GLY A 9 8.77 -7.30 -16.04
CA GLY A 9 8.98 -8.40 -15.10
C GLY A 9 9.12 -8.01 -13.63
N THR A 10 9.43 -6.75 -13.33
CA THR A 10 9.24 -6.22 -11.98
C THR A 10 7.76 -5.92 -11.82
N ALA A 11 6.96 -6.94 -11.46
CA ALA A 11 5.65 -6.69 -10.89
C ALA A 11 5.87 -5.82 -9.65
N ALA A 12 5.66 -4.51 -9.79
CA ALA A 12 5.62 -3.62 -8.65
C ALA A 12 4.68 -4.26 -7.62
N PRO A 13 5.05 -4.30 -6.34
CA PRO A 13 4.22 -4.94 -5.34
C PRO A 13 2.84 -4.28 -5.35
N ALA A 14 1.85 -5.00 -5.92
CA ALA A 14 0.49 -4.49 -6.03
C ALA A 14 -0.14 -4.56 -4.65
N VAL A 15 -0.35 -3.40 -4.04
CA VAL A 15 -1.10 -3.28 -2.79
C VAL A 15 -2.57 -3.49 -3.13
N TYR A 16 -3.13 -4.61 -2.69
CA TYR A 16 -4.55 -4.86 -2.84
C TYR A 16 -5.33 -3.87 -1.97
N ILE A 17 -6.30 -3.16 -2.56
CA ILE A 17 -7.17 -2.21 -1.86
C ILE A 17 -8.62 -2.70 -1.95
N ASP A 18 -9.31 -2.76 -0.81
CA ASP A 18 -10.72 -3.18 -0.79
C ASP A 18 -11.65 -2.14 -1.45
N ASP A 19 -12.53 -2.63 -2.33
CA ASP A 19 -13.53 -1.81 -3.03
C ASP A 19 -14.77 -1.55 -2.15
N CYS A 20 -14.71 -0.47 -1.37
CA CYS A 20 -15.82 -0.02 -0.54
C CYS A 20 -16.98 0.60 -1.33
N SER A 21 -16.85 0.84 -2.65
CA SER A 21 -17.87 1.53 -3.46
C SER A 21 -19.20 0.78 -3.51
N ARG A 22 -19.16 -0.54 -3.32
CA ARG A 22 -20.32 -1.44 -3.26
C ARG A 22 -21.31 -1.11 -2.14
N MET A 23 -20.89 -0.38 -1.10
CA MET A 23 -21.74 -0.01 0.05
C MET A 23 -22.52 1.31 -0.16
N GLY A 24 -22.35 1.94 -1.33
CA GLY A 24 -22.95 3.23 -1.66
C GLY A 24 -22.20 4.42 -1.03
N PRO A 25 -21.79 5.42 -1.82
CA PRO A 25 -21.02 6.56 -1.29
C PRO A 25 -21.83 7.33 -0.23
N GLY A 26 -21.19 7.64 0.90
CA GLY A 26 -21.77 8.46 1.98
C GLY A 26 -22.51 7.69 3.08
N SER A 27 -22.75 6.38 2.91
CA SER A 27 -23.34 5.54 3.96
C SER A 27 -22.39 5.36 5.16
N ILE A 28 -22.93 5.02 6.34
CA ILE A 28 -22.11 4.69 7.53
C ILE A 28 -21.21 3.48 7.21
N ALA A 29 -21.77 2.45 6.55
CA ALA A 29 -21.02 1.28 6.11
C ALA A 29 -19.86 1.63 5.17
N TYR A 30 -20.07 2.57 4.23
CA TYR A 30 -19.00 3.08 3.37
C TYR A 30 -17.89 3.75 4.16
N ARG A 31 -18.22 4.62 5.13
CA ARG A 31 -17.21 5.27 5.98
C ARG A 31 -16.44 4.27 6.83
N GLU A 32 -17.14 3.30 7.40
CA GLU A 32 -16.52 2.22 8.18
C GLU A 32 -15.59 1.35 7.34
N CYS A 33 -16.01 0.97 6.12
CA CYS A 33 -15.17 0.21 5.20
C CYS A 33 -13.91 1.00 4.83
N ARG A 34 -14.06 2.27 4.44
CA ARG A 34 -12.92 3.16 4.15
C ARG A 34 -12.02 3.31 5.38
N GLY A 35 -12.59 3.46 6.57
CA GLY A 35 -11.84 3.57 7.83
C GLY A 35 -11.04 2.30 8.16
N ARG A 36 -11.67 1.12 8.08
CA ARG A 36 -11.02 -0.17 8.28
C ARG A 36 -9.90 -0.40 7.27
N GLU A 37 -10.13 -0.06 6.00
CA GLU A 37 -9.15 -0.24 4.95
C GLU A 37 -7.95 0.70 5.10
N HIS A 38 -8.20 1.97 5.43
CA HIS A 38 -7.13 2.90 5.75
C HIS A 38 -6.29 2.39 6.94
N GLN A 39 -6.95 1.92 8.00
CA GLN A 39 -6.25 1.37 9.17
C GLN A 39 -5.42 0.13 8.80
N ARG A 40 -5.95 -0.76 7.94
CA ARG A 40 -5.23 -1.93 7.42
C ARG A 40 -3.96 -1.54 6.68
N LEU A 41 -4.02 -0.52 5.80
CA LEU A 41 -2.87 -0.01 5.06
C LEU A 41 -1.83 0.63 5.99
N VAL A 42 -2.26 1.43 6.98
CA VAL A 42 -1.38 2.04 7.98
C VAL A 42 -0.67 0.97 8.82
N ASP A 43 -1.40 -0.04 9.29
CA ASP A 43 -0.84 -1.12 10.09
C ASP A 43 0.11 -2.02 9.27
N GLY A 44 -0.22 -2.24 8.00
CA GLY A 44 0.67 -2.88 7.02
C GLY A 44 1.99 -2.12 6.86
N CYS A 45 1.92 -0.81 6.60
CA CYS A 45 3.10 0.07 6.51
C CYS A 45 3.96 0.00 7.78
N ARG A 46 3.36 0.10 8.97
CA ARG A 46 4.07 0.01 10.26
C ARG A 46 4.72 -1.35 10.50
N THR A 47 4.06 -2.42 10.07
CA THR A 47 4.57 -3.79 10.22
C THR A 47 5.75 -4.03 9.28
N LEU A 48 5.62 -3.61 8.02
CA LEU A 48 6.66 -3.71 7.01
C LEU A 48 7.91 -2.91 7.40
N ARG A 49 7.73 -1.69 7.94
CA ARG A 49 8.82 -0.87 8.45
C ARG A 49 9.60 -1.57 9.57
N ARG A 50 8.88 -2.09 10.58
CA ARG A 50 9.50 -2.87 11.67
C ARG A 50 10.19 -4.15 11.20
N SER A 51 9.67 -4.78 10.14
CA SER A 51 10.26 -5.99 9.58
C SER A 51 11.50 -5.68 8.72
N SER A 52 11.49 -4.58 7.96
CA SER A 52 12.62 -4.20 7.11
C SER A 52 13.83 -3.84 7.95
N ASP A 53 13.63 -3.20 9.11
CA ASP A 53 14.72 -2.81 10.01
C ASP A 53 15.53 -4.02 10.54
N ARG A 54 14.97 -5.24 10.44
CA ARG A 54 15.63 -6.49 10.84
C ARG A 54 16.25 -7.26 9.68
N GLN A 55 16.03 -6.81 8.44
CA GLN A 55 16.55 -7.46 7.24
C GLN A 55 17.75 -6.70 6.66
N GLN A 56 18.59 -7.39 5.89
CA GLN A 56 19.76 -6.82 5.23
C GLN A 56 19.86 -7.33 3.79
N GLY A 57 20.64 -6.64 2.95
CA GLY A 57 20.89 -7.04 1.57
C GLY A 57 19.65 -7.03 0.67
N GLU A 58 19.53 -8.00 -0.24
CA GLU A 58 18.43 -8.08 -1.21
C GLU A 58 17.05 -8.28 -0.56
N ALA A 59 16.99 -8.88 0.63
CA ALA A 59 15.76 -9.05 1.38
C ALA A 59 15.23 -7.69 1.88
N PHE A 60 16.15 -6.85 2.39
CA PHE A 60 15.84 -5.47 2.74
C PHE A 60 15.31 -4.67 1.55
N VAL A 61 15.99 -4.73 0.40
CA VAL A 61 15.59 -3.98 -0.82
C VAL A 61 14.19 -4.37 -1.31
N ARG A 62 13.85 -5.67 -1.31
CA ARG A 62 12.51 -6.12 -1.71
C ARG A 62 11.44 -5.71 -0.71
N GLN A 63 11.73 -5.81 0.60
CA GLN A 63 10.78 -5.40 1.63
C GLN A 63 10.59 -3.89 1.69
N SER A 64 11.64 -3.10 1.48
CA SER A 64 11.53 -1.64 1.45
C SER A 64 10.71 -1.16 0.25
N ALA A 65 10.86 -1.78 -0.91
CA ALA A 65 10.00 -1.49 -2.06
C ALA A 65 8.51 -1.78 -1.76
N LEU A 66 8.20 -2.93 -1.15
CA LEU A 66 6.82 -3.25 -0.73
C LEU A 66 6.31 -2.30 0.36
N ARG A 67 7.16 -1.95 1.33
CA ARG A 67 6.85 -1.00 2.39
C ARG A 67 6.46 0.35 1.80
N ASP A 68 7.27 0.88 0.89
CA ASP A 68 7.08 2.21 0.33
C ASP A 68 5.77 2.29 -0.46
N GLU A 69 5.45 1.26 -1.25
CA GLU A 69 4.16 1.17 -1.95
C GLU A 69 2.96 1.11 -0.97
N VAL A 70 3.03 0.33 0.11
CA VAL A 70 1.94 0.25 1.11
C VAL A 70 1.76 1.55 1.87
N CYS A 71 2.86 2.20 2.26
CA CYS A 71 2.81 3.50 2.94
C CYS A 71 2.26 4.58 2.02
N LEU A 72 2.68 4.61 0.75
CA LEU A 72 2.18 5.54 -0.25
C LEU A 72 0.69 5.30 -0.53
N ALA A 73 0.26 4.03 -0.64
CA ALA A 73 -1.16 3.69 -0.74
C ALA A 73 -1.96 4.21 0.47
N ALA A 74 -1.44 4.05 1.70
CA ALA A 74 -2.08 4.59 2.90
C ALA A 74 -2.21 6.12 2.86
N ASP A 75 -1.14 6.84 2.50
CA ASP A 75 -1.12 8.31 2.44
C ASP A 75 -2.07 8.86 1.37
N HIS A 76 -2.16 8.20 0.22
CA HIS A 76 -3.09 8.57 -0.85
C HIS A 76 -4.54 8.17 -0.55
N TYR A 77 -4.77 7.25 0.40
CA TYR A 77 -6.10 6.77 0.74
C TYR A 77 -6.88 7.80 1.56
N ARG A 78 -7.51 8.75 0.86
CA ARG A 78 -8.37 9.76 1.50
C ARG A 78 -9.66 9.16 2.05
N VAL A 79 -9.75 8.97 3.36
CA VAL A 79 -11.05 8.78 4.02
C VAL A 79 -11.80 10.11 3.92
N MET A 80 -12.84 10.18 3.08
CA MET A 80 -13.72 11.36 3.06
C MET A 80 -14.39 11.47 4.43
N ARG A 81 -14.21 12.61 5.09
CA ARG A 81 -14.66 12.88 6.46
C ARG A 81 -16.12 13.35 6.47
#